data_AF-A0A2A5J5A9-F1
#
_entry.id   AF-A0A2A5J5A9-F1
#
_cell.length_a   1.000
_cell.length_b   1.000
_cell.length_c   1.000
_cell.angle_alpha   90.00
_cell.angle_beta   90.00
_cell.angle_gamma   90.00
#
_symmetry.space_group_name_H-M   'P 1'
#
loop_
_entity.id
_entity.type
_entity.pdbx_description
1 polymer ?
#
loop_
_entity_poly.entity_id
_entity_poly.type
_entity_poly.pdbx_seq_one_letter_code
_entity_poly.pdbx_strand_id
1 'polypeptide(L)'
;MNRNHTWNVLVNPDRVDHPIDRRYARLSGVHDRFDTYLFTAAVIWAAISAGILSLLVPAVVAAPIMAIITIAAVHAARVKYRAKLGEARAAARELDDTTGPIEITRSSILDPVLRSHADRAVTAQSRIIGSVAYQYGSLGDQEPIARNVAVTTWRAVSTAAALDKTLIARANLSATLNDRQIPLEAVELESRNAELSITARQTSIDTATSELVTLAEKVTELDSRLLTPAAREHLRSLVDTPPTTASGGDELAARISAAHQVLDAGGSTPQSLPLRQSKRPAQHRYLWSSPG
;
A
#
# COMPACT_ATOMS: atom_id res chain seq x y z
N MET A 1 -11.70 -3.90 -23.53
CA MET A 1 -10.93 -3.50 -22.34
C MET A 1 -10.96 -4.66 -21.35
N ASN A 2 -9.80 -5.28 -21.10
CA ASN A 2 -9.67 -6.46 -20.24
C ASN A 2 -9.67 -6.00 -18.76
N ARG A 3 -10.68 -6.37 -17.98
CA ARG A 3 -10.89 -5.91 -16.58
C ARG A 3 -10.05 -6.65 -15.53
N ASN A 4 -9.06 -7.45 -15.94
CA ASN A 4 -8.35 -8.39 -15.07
C ASN A 4 -6.98 -7.90 -14.56
N HIS A 5 -6.65 -6.61 -14.71
CA HIS A 5 -5.34 -6.05 -14.31
C HIS A 5 -5.44 -4.80 -13.43
N THR A 6 -6.56 -4.56 -12.77
CA THR A 6 -6.68 -3.48 -11.79
C THR A 6 -6.40 -4.01 -10.40
N TRP A 7 -5.35 -3.47 -9.77
CA TRP A 7 -5.09 -3.67 -8.35
C TRP A 7 -6.24 -3.07 -7.53
N ASN A 8 -6.58 -3.71 -6.41
CA ASN A 8 -7.64 -3.22 -5.52
C ASN A 8 -7.06 -2.52 -4.30
N VAL A 9 -6.04 -3.12 -3.70
CA VAL A 9 -5.36 -2.64 -2.49
C VAL A 9 -3.86 -2.78 -2.71
N LEU A 10 -3.13 -1.73 -2.36
CA LEU A 10 -1.68 -1.74 -2.25
C LEU A 10 -1.34 -1.60 -0.76
N VAL A 11 -0.44 -2.44 -0.26
CA VAL A 11 -0.01 -2.43 1.14
C VAL A 11 1.33 -1.70 1.24
N ASN A 12 1.49 -0.90 2.29
CA ASN A 12 2.73 -0.20 2.57
C ASN A 12 3.82 -1.19 2.99
N PRO A 13 4.91 -1.35 2.21
CA PRO A 13 5.96 -2.33 2.50
C PRO A 13 6.68 -2.04 3.83
N ASP A 14 6.74 -0.78 4.25
CA ASP A 14 7.40 -0.39 5.51
C ASP A 14 6.48 -0.53 6.73
N ARG A 15 5.19 -0.83 6.51
CA ARG A 15 4.22 -1.06 7.59
C ARG A 15 3.72 -2.49 7.70
N VAL A 16 4.19 -3.39 6.84
CA VAL A 16 3.92 -4.80 6.98
C VAL A 16 4.37 -5.23 8.37
N ASP A 17 3.43 -5.74 9.16
CA ASP A 17 3.68 -6.24 10.51
C ASP A 17 4.17 -5.21 11.55
N HIS A 18 3.96 -3.92 11.29
CA HIS A 18 4.41 -2.87 12.20
C HIS A 18 3.76 -3.00 13.59
N PRO A 19 4.53 -2.92 14.69
CA PRO A 19 4.03 -3.18 16.04
C PRO A 19 2.93 -2.22 16.48
N ILE A 20 2.99 -0.96 16.02
CA ILE A 20 1.95 0.06 16.31
C ILE A 20 0.62 -0.37 15.68
N ASP A 21 0.64 -0.83 14.43
CA ASP A 21 -0.56 -1.23 13.69
C ASP A 21 -1.18 -2.49 14.28
N ARG A 22 -0.35 -3.48 14.63
CA ARG A 22 -0.79 -4.68 15.36
C ARG A 22 -1.42 -4.34 16.70
N ARG A 23 -0.83 -3.40 17.46
CA ARG A 23 -1.37 -2.94 18.76
C ARG A 23 -2.71 -2.24 18.55
N TYR A 24 -2.82 -1.35 17.57
CA TYR A 24 -4.06 -0.63 17.27
C TYR A 24 -5.16 -1.59 16.82
N ALA A 25 -4.87 -2.51 15.88
CA ALA A 25 -5.82 -3.52 15.41
C ALA A 25 -6.33 -4.44 16.52
N ARG A 26 -5.45 -4.84 17.46
CA ARG A 26 -5.85 -5.63 18.63
C ARG A 26 -6.80 -4.85 19.55
N LEU A 27 -6.51 -3.58 19.80
CA LEU A 27 -7.34 -2.74 20.67
C LEU A 27 -8.65 -2.32 20.00
N SER A 28 -8.68 -2.10 18.69
CA SER A 28 -9.92 -1.79 17.98
C SER A 28 -10.82 -3.02 17.86
N GLY A 29 -10.28 -4.19 17.51
CA GLY A 29 -11.05 -5.42 17.33
C GLY A 29 -11.69 -5.99 18.61
N VAL A 30 -11.16 -5.63 19.78
CA VAL A 30 -11.75 -6.00 21.07
C VAL A 30 -12.77 -4.96 21.56
N HIS A 31 -12.77 -3.74 21.01
CA HIS A 31 -13.60 -2.64 21.51
C HIS A 31 -15.08 -3.00 21.57
N ASP A 32 -15.61 -3.61 20.51
CA ASP A 32 -17.03 -3.96 20.39
C ASP A 32 -17.47 -5.02 21.41
N ARG A 33 -16.54 -5.87 21.87
CA ARG A 33 -16.83 -6.93 22.85
C ARG A 33 -16.37 -6.57 24.27
N PHE A 34 -15.56 -5.53 24.41
CA PHE A 34 -14.96 -5.14 25.67
C PHE A 34 -16.03 -4.80 26.71
N ASP A 35 -17.06 -4.05 26.32
CA ASP A 35 -18.13 -3.66 27.24
C ASP A 35 -18.94 -4.86 27.75
N THR A 36 -19.24 -5.83 26.87
CA THR A 36 -19.95 -7.05 27.25
C THR A 36 -19.11 -7.90 28.20
N TYR A 37 -17.85 -8.20 27.86
CA TYR A 37 -16.98 -9.00 28.72
C TYR A 37 -16.72 -8.34 30.07
N LEU A 38 -16.52 -7.03 30.07
CA LEU A 38 -16.24 -6.28 31.28
C LEU A 38 -17.47 -6.21 32.19
N PHE A 39 -18.68 -6.05 31.63
CA PHE A 39 -19.92 -6.12 32.40
C PHE A 39 -20.17 -7.52 32.96
N THR A 40 -20.03 -8.58 32.16
CA THR A 40 -20.24 -9.96 32.61
C THR A 40 -19.25 -10.35 33.72
N ALA A 41 -17.96 -10.04 33.54
CA ALA A 41 -16.93 -10.30 34.56
C ALA A 41 -17.19 -9.51 35.85
N ALA A 42 -17.64 -8.25 35.72
CA ALA A 42 -17.99 -7.39 36.85
C ALA A 42 -19.18 -7.94 37.66
N VAL A 43 -20.24 -8.42 37.00
CA VAL A 43 -21.41 -9.01 37.66
C VAL A 43 -21.02 -10.30 38.41
N ILE A 44 -20.23 -11.17 37.80
CA ILE A 44 -19.76 -12.41 38.43
C ILE A 44 -18.93 -12.09 39.68
N TRP A 45 -17.97 -11.15 39.55
CA TRP A 45 -17.14 -10.73 40.69
C TRP A 45 -17.95 -10.06 41.80
N ALA A 46 -18.93 -9.23 41.45
CA ALA A 46 -19.82 -8.59 42.41
C ALA A 46 -20.63 -9.62 43.21
N ALA A 47 -21.18 -10.63 42.55
CA ALA A 47 -21.96 -11.69 43.19
C ALA A 47 -21.12 -12.53 44.14
N ILE A 48 -19.91 -12.95 43.72
CA ILE A 48 -18.97 -13.72 44.56
C ILE A 48 -18.56 -12.90 45.78
N SER A 49 -18.16 -11.65 45.56
CA SER A 49 -17.66 -10.78 46.62
C SER A 49 -18.78 -10.39 47.60
N ALA A 50 -20.01 -10.17 47.12
CA ALA A 50 -21.16 -9.92 47.97
C ALA A 50 -21.53 -11.14 48.81
N GLY A 51 -21.42 -12.35 48.26
CA GLY A 51 -21.60 -13.60 49.01
C GLY A 51 -20.59 -13.74 50.15
N ILE A 52 -19.31 -13.45 49.88
CA ILE A 52 -18.25 -13.45 50.90
C ILE A 52 -18.50 -12.37 51.95
N LEU A 53 -18.81 -11.13 51.54
CA LEU A 53 -19.05 -10.02 52.45
C LEU A 53 -20.29 -10.23 53.33
N SER A 54 -21.28 -10.96 52.82
CA SER A 54 -22.49 -11.33 53.57
C SER A 54 -22.23 -12.27 54.75
N LEU A 55 -21.04 -12.87 54.85
CA LEU A 55 -20.61 -13.64 56.02
C LEU A 55 -20.26 -12.74 57.22
N LEU A 56 -19.99 -11.45 56.97
CA LEU A 56 -19.56 -10.48 57.98
C LEU A 56 -20.61 -9.41 58.27
N VAL A 57 -21.47 -9.10 57.30
CA VAL A 57 -22.45 -7.99 57.35
C VAL A 57 -23.76 -8.44 56.71
N PRO A 58 -24.95 -7.97 57.14
CA PRO A 58 -26.22 -8.32 56.48
C PRO A 58 -26.21 -8.09 54.97
N ALA A 59 -26.82 -9.01 54.21
CA ALA A 59 -26.85 -8.98 52.75
C ALA A 59 -27.43 -7.68 52.17
N VAL A 60 -28.38 -7.06 52.87
CA VAL A 60 -29.00 -5.76 52.52
C VAL A 60 -27.96 -4.62 52.47
N VAL A 61 -26.86 -4.75 53.21
CA VAL A 61 -25.74 -3.79 53.25
C VAL A 61 -24.59 -4.24 52.34
N ALA A 62 -24.29 -5.54 52.30
CA ALA A 62 -23.20 -6.09 51.49
C ALA A 62 -23.43 -5.93 49.97
N ALA A 63 -24.66 -6.16 49.49
CA ALA A 63 -25.01 -6.06 48.07
C ALA A 63 -24.82 -4.64 47.49
N PRO A 64 -25.36 -3.55 48.09
CA PRO A 64 -25.17 -2.20 47.54
C PRO A 64 -23.71 -1.73 47.60
N ILE A 65 -22.95 -2.09 48.64
CA ILE A 65 -21.53 -1.75 48.73
C ILE A 65 -20.76 -2.37 47.55
N MET A 66 -20.96 -3.66 47.30
CA MET A 66 -20.30 -4.34 46.19
C MET A 66 -20.76 -3.83 44.82
N ALA A 67 -22.03 -3.47 44.67
CA ALA A 67 -22.53 -2.86 43.45
C ALA A 67 -21.81 -1.53 43.15
N ILE A 68 -21.66 -0.65 44.14
CA ILE A 68 -20.96 0.64 43.99
C ILE A 68 -19.49 0.43 43.62
N ILE A 69 -18.76 -0.45 44.33
CA ILE A 69 -17.36 -0.76 44.04
C ILE A 69 -17.19 -1.29 42.62
N THR A 70 -18.09 -2.18 42.21
CA THR A 70 -18.07 -2.81 40.89
C THR A 70 -18.32 -1.78 39.79
N ILE A 71 -19.31 -0.90 39.96
CA ILE A 71 -19.59 0.18 39.01
C ILE A 71 -18.37 1.12 38.88
N ALA A 72 -17.75 1.50 40.00
CA ALA A 72 -16.56 2.35 40.00
C ALA A 72 -15.38 1.68 39.29
N ALA A 73 -15.12 0.39 39.56
CA ALA A 73 -14.07 -0.39 38.92
C ALA A 73 -14.30 -0.53 37.41
N VAL A 74 -15.55 -0.80 36.99
CA VAL A 74 -15.97 -0.86 35.59
C VAL A 74 -15.73 0.48 34.89
N HIS A 75 -16.11 1.58 35.54
CA HIS A 75 -15.89 2.93 35.00
C HIS A 75 -14.39 3.24 34.84
N ALA A 76 -13.58 2.97 35.87
CA ALA A 76 -12.13 3.19 35.81
C ALA A 76 -11.46 2.34 34.72
N ALA A 77 -11.87 1.08 34.57
CA ALA A 77 -11.37 0.20 33.51
C ALA A 77 -11.76 0.69 32.10
N ARG A 78 -12.99 1.20 31.92
CA ARG A 78 -13.43 1.86 30.67
C ARG A 78 -12.59 3.09 30.35
N VAL A 79 -12.37 3.96 31.32
CA VAL A 79 -11.55 5.17 31.13
C VAL A 79 -10.13 4.79 30.71
N LYS A 80 -9.51 3.83 31.42
CA LYS A 80 -8.16 3.35 31.10
C LYS A 80 -8.09 2.69 29.72
N TYR A 81 -9.10 1.92 29.34
CA TYR A 81 -9.17 1.30 28.01
C TYR A 81 -9.26 2.36 26.91
N ARG A 82 -10.15 3.34 27.07
CA ARG A 82 -10.33 4.44 26.12
C ARG A 82 -9.06 5.28 25.99
N ALA A 83 -8.36 5.54 27.10
CA ALA A 83 -7.06 6.21 27.07
C ALA A 83 -6.03 5.42 26.25
N LYS A 84 -5.88 4.10 26.50
CA LYS A 84 -4.97 3.24 25.73
C LYS A 84 -5.32 3.13 24.25
N LEU A 85 -6.61 3.09 23.91
CA LEU A 85 -7.08 3.10 22.54
C LEU A 85 -6.79 4.45 21.87
N GLY A 86 -6.97 5.55 22.60
CA GLY A 86 -6.62 6.91 22.17
C GLY A 86 -5.13 7.05 21.88
N GLU A 87 -4.26 6.59 22.77
CA GLU A 87 -2.80 6.56 22.58
C GLU A 87 -2.41 5.73 21.34
N ALA A 88 -2.98 4.52 21.19
CA ALA A 88 -2.69 3.67 20.05
C ALA A 88 -3.18 4.30 18.74
N ARG A 89 -4.33 4.98 18.75
CA ARG A 89 -4.84 5.72 17.59
C ARG A 89 -3.96 6.93 17.26
N ALA A 90 -3.47 7.66 18.26
CA ALA A 90 -2.56 8.77 18.06
C ALA A 90 -1.24 8.31 17.44
N ALA A 91 -0.65 7.23 17.98
CA ALA A 91 0.57 6.64 17.44
C ALA A 91 0.38 6.11 16.00
N ALA A 92 -0.77 5.51 15.70
CA ALA A 92 -1.07 5.07 14.32
C ALA A 92 -1.21 6.25 13.35
N ARG A 93 -1.78 7.38 13.80
CA ARG A 93 -1.87 8.62 13.00
C ARG A 93 -0.51 9.27 12.78
N GLU A 94 0.32 9.34 13.81
CA GLU A 94 1.69 9.83 13.67
C GLU A 94 2.49 8.98 12.67
N LEU A 95 2.24 7.67 12.67
CA LEU A 95 2.80 6.76 11.68
C LEU A 95 2.23 6.98 10.27
N ASP A 96 0.91 7.24 10.16
CA ASP A 96 0.28 7.63 8.89
C ASP A 96 0.93 8.90 8.31
N ASP A 97 1.24 9.88 9.17
CA ASP A 97 1.82 11.17 8.77
C ASP A 97 3.29 11.06 8.35
N THR A 98 4.06 10.13 8.95
CA THR A 98 5.50 9.96 8.68
C THR A 98 5.80 8.94 7.59
N THR A 99 5.11 7.80 7.58
CA THR A 99 5.40 6.65 6.70
C THR A 99 4.31 6.45 5.63
N GLY A 100 3.22 7.23 5.71
CA GLY A 100 2.03 7.03 4.89
C GLY A 100 1.10 5.96 5.46
N PRO A 101 -0.13 5.82 4.91
CA PRO A 101 -1.15 4.90 5.41
C PRO A 101 -0.71 3.43 5.35
N ILE A 102 -1.41 2.53 6.07
CA ILE A 102 -1.15 1.07 6.03
C ILE A 102 -1.39 0.52 4.63
N GLU A 103 -2.48 0.96 4.01
CA GLU A 103 -2.91 0.52 2.70
C GLU A 103 -3.56 1.66 1.93
N ILE A 104 -3.46 1.60 0.61
CA ILE A 104 -4.17 2.50 -0.30
C ILE A 104 -5.07 1.63 -1.15
N THR A 105 -6.33 2.02 -1.27
CA THR A 105 -7.26 1.37 -2.18
C THR A 105 -7.31 2.13 -3.49
N ARG A 106 -7.41 1.43 -4.62
CA ARG A 106 -7.55 2.08 -5.93
C ARG A 106 -8.75 3.02 -5.99
N SER A 107 -9.86 2.64 -5.34
CA SER A 107 -11.09 3.44 -5.25
C SER A 107 -10.93 4.73 -4.44
N SER A 108 -9.91 4.83 -3.58
CA SER A 108 -9.68 6.03 -2.77
C SER A 108 -9.08 7.20 -3.56
N ILE A 109 -8.56 6.95 -4.76
CA ILE A 109 -8.07 8.00 -5.69
C ILE A 109 -9.21 8.34 -6.63
N LEU A 110 -9.81 9.53 -6.49
CA LEU A 110 -10.98 9.96 -7.27
C LEU A 110 -10.59 10.55 -8.62
N ASP A 111 -9.52 11.34 -8.68
CA ASP A 111 -9.00 11.93 -9.90
C ASP A 111 -8.58 10.83 -10.92
N PRO A 112 -9.16 10.81 -12.13
CA PRO A 112 -8.86 9.78 -13.14
C PRO A 112 -7.41 9.79 -13.63
N VAL A 113 -6.77 10.95 -13.69
CA VAL A 113 -5.38 11.09 -14.15
C VAL A 113 -4.47 10.51 -13.08
N LEU A 114 -4.61 10.93 -11.82
CA LEU A 114 -3.80 10.39 -10.71
C LEU A 114 -4.00 8.89 -10.55
N ARG A 115 -5.24 8.39 -10.72
CA ARG A 115 -5.53 6.96 -10.73
C ARG A 115 -4.81 6.22 -11.86
N SER A 116 -4.75 6.81 -13.06
CA SER A 116 -4.02 6.26 -14.21
C SER A 116 -2.50 6.20 -13.96
N HIS A 117 -1.90 7.18 -13.27
CA HIS A 117 -0.50 7.12 -12.85
C HIS A 117 -0.26 5.97 -11.86
N ALA A 118 -1.11 5.84 -10.85
CA ALA A 118 -1.03 4.73 -9.91
C ALA A 118 -1.20 3.36 -10.59
N ASP A 119 -2.15 3.23 -11.52
CA ASP A 119 -2.37 2.01 -12.32
C ASP A 119 -1.12 1.65 -13.15
N ARG A 120 -0.45 2.65 -13.75
CA ARG A 120 0.80 2.45 -14.49
C ARG A 120 1.95 2.02 -13.59
N ALA A 121 2.12 2.64 -12.42
CA ALA A 121 3.17 2.26 -11.46
C ALA A 121 3.00 0.81 -10.98
N VAL A 122 1.78 0.41 -10.60
CA VAL A 122 1.52 -0.97 -10.16
C VAL A 122 1.67 -1.98 -11.30
N THR A 123 1.30 -1.60 -12.52
CA THR A 123 1.54 -2.43 -13.72
C THR A 123 3.03 -2.57 -14.02
N ALA A 124 3.83 -1.51 -13.84
CA ALA A 124 5.28 -1.57 -14.01
C ALA A 124 5.92 -2.51 -12.98
N GLN A 125 5.52 -2.42 -11.70
CA GLN A 125 5.96 -3.36 -10.68
C GLN A 125 5.66 -4.81 -11.03
N SER A 126 4.43 -5.12 -11.45
CA SER A 126 4.05 -6.50 -11.78
C SER A 126 4.82 -7.04 -12.98
N ARG A 127 5.17 -6.20 -13.96
CA ARG A 127 6.05 -6.57 -15.07
C ARG A 127 7.48 -6.85 -14.60
N ILE A 128 8.04 -6.02 -13.73
CA ILE A 128 9.41 -6.22 -13.21
C ILE A 128 9.49 -7.51 -12.40
N ILE A 129 8.59 -7.71 -11.44
CA ILE A 129 8.58 -8.91 -10.57
C ILE A 129 8.15 -10.17 -11.35
N GLY A 130 7.31 -10.01 -12.37
CA GLY A 130 6.90 -11.09 -13.26
C GLY A 130 7.94 -11.49 -14.31
N SER A 131 9.03 -10.74 -14.44
CA SER A 131 10.05 -10.95 -15.47
C SER A 131 10.86 -12.23 -15.29
N VAL A 132 11.34 -12.78 -16.40
CA VAL A 132 12.26 -13.92 -16.41
C VAL A 132 13.57 -13.53 -15.73
N ALA A 133 14.10 -12.34 -16.00
CA ALA A 133 15.31 -11.81 -15.40
C ALA A 133 15.23 -11.78 -13.86
N TYR A 134 14.09 -11.38 -13.31
CA TYR A 134 13.84 -11.44 -11.87
C TYR A 134 13.72 -12.89 -11.37
N GLN A 135 12.88 -13.72 -12.00
CA GLN A 135 12.60 -15.09 -11.55
C GLN A 135 13.84 -16.00 -11.53
N TYR A 136 14.80 -15.77 -12.41
CA TYR A 136 16.04 -16.55 -12.47
C TYR A 136 17.23 -15.90 -11.73
N GLY A 137 17.01 -14.76 -11.08
CA GLY A 137 18.03 -14.05 -10.30
C GLY A 137 19.07 -13.32 -11.15
N SER A 138 18.80 -13.12 -12.45
CA SER A 138 19.71 -12.42 -13.37
C SER A 138 19.83 -10.92 -13.08
N LEU A 139 18.95 -10.37 -12.23
CA LEU A 139 19.02 -8.98 -11.77
C LEU A 139 19.75 -8.82 -10.42
N GLY A 140 19.98 -9.90 -9.67
CA GLY A 140 20.33 -9.82 -8.25
C GLY A 140 19.54 -10.76 -7.37
N ASP A 141 19.80 -10.63 -6.07
CA ASP A 141 18.95 -11.18 -5.03
C ASP A 141 17.51 -10.68 -5.21
N GLN A 142 16.57 -11.63 -5.22
CA GLN A 142 15.17 -11.35 -5.50
C GLN A 142 14.52 -10.49 -4.41
N GLU A 143 14.80 -10.78 -3.14
CA GLU A 143 14.15 -10.12 -2.00
C GLU A 143 14.45 -8.61 -1.91
N PRO A 144 15.72 -8.15 -1.99
CA PRO A 144 16.01 -6.71 -2.01
C PRO A 144 15.39 -5.99 -3.21
N ILE A 145 15.39 -6.62 -4.39
CA ILE A 145 14.81 -6.05 -5.60
C ILE A 145 13.29 -5.91 -5.46
N ALA A 146 12.61 -6.97 -5.01
CA ALA A 146 11.18 -6.94 -4.77
C ALA A 146 10.79 -5.84 -3.77
N ARG A 147 11.54 -5.74 -2.67
CA ARG A 147 11.33 -4.69 -1.67
C ARG A 147 11.55 -3.30 -2.25
N ASN A 148 12.63 -3.06 -2.98
CA ASN A 148 12.92 -1.76 -3.59
C ASN A 148 11.87 -1.35 -4.61
N VAL A 149 11.42 -2.27 -5.46
CA VAL A 149 10.34 -2.03 -6.43
C VAL A 149 9.03 -1.73 -5.69
N ALA A 150 8.70 -2.51 -4.65
CA ALA A 150 7.49 -2.29 -3.85
C ALA A 150 7.49 -0.93 -3.14
N VAL A 151 8.61 -0.53 -2.53
CA VAL A 151 8.77 0.78 -1.87
C VAL A 151 8.63 1.92 -2.87
N THR A 152 9.25 1.79 -4.05
CA THR A 152 9.18 2.82 -5.09
C THR A 152 7.76 3.00 -5.64
N THR A 153 7.07 1.89 -5.93
CA THR A 153 5.66 1.91 -6.34
C THR A 153 4.77 2.48 -5.25
N TRP A 154 4.98 2.08 -3.99
CA TRP A 154 4.24 2.61 -2.86
C TRP A 154 4.36 4.12 -2.78
N ARG A 155 5.58 4.68 -2.85
CA ARG A 155 5.82 6.13 -2.81
C ARG A 155 5.11 6.87 -3.94
N ALA A 156 5.12 6.33 -5.15
CA ALA A 156 4.41 6.93 -6.28
C ALA A 156 2.89 6.96 -6.04
N VAL A 157 2.32 5.83 -5.62
CA VAL A 157 0.87 5.70 -5.35
C VAL A 157 0.44 6.52 -4.13
N SER A 158 1.24 6.58 -3.07
CA SER A 158 0.97 7.38 -1.88
C SER A 158 1.00 8.87 -2.18
N THR A 159 1.93 9.31 -3.03
CA THR A 159 2.00 10.71 -3.47
C THR A 159 0.79 11.07 -4.32
N ALA A 160 0.36 10.19 -5.22
CA ALA A 160 -0.86 10.37 -6.01
C ALA A 160 -2.11 10.45 -5.13
N ALA A 161 -2.27 9.54 -4.16
CA ALA A 161 -3.39 9.55 -3.22
C ALA A 161 -3.40 10.79 -2.30
N ALA A 162 -2.24 11.24 -1.85
CA ALA A 162 -2.11 12.47 -1.07
C ALA A 162 -2.48 13.71 -1.90
N LEU A 163 -2.04 13.77 -3.16
CA LEU A 163 -2.39 14.85 -4.07
C LEU A 163 -3.90 14.90 -4.35
N ASP A 164 -4.54 13.77 -4.60
CA ASP A 164 -6.00 13.68 -4.81
C ASP A 164 -6.77 14.27 -3.62
N LYS A 165 -6.38 13.91 -2.38
CA LYS A 165 -6.97 14.49 -1.16
C LYS A 165 -6.80 16.01 -1.11
N THR A 166 -5.63 16.54 -1.50
CA THR A 166 -5.42 17.99 -1.52
C THR A 166 -6.26 18.71 -2.59
N LEU A 167 -6.47 18.08 -3.75
CA LEU A 167 -7.32 18.63 -4.81
C LEU A 167 -8.79 18.67 -4.37
N ILE A 168 -9.27 17.61 -3.73
CA ILE A 168 -10.63 17.56 -3.16
C ILE A 168 -10.80 18.59 -2.05
N ALA A 169 -9.84 18.70 -1.12
CA ALA A 169 -9.88 19.68 -0.05
C ALA A 169 -9.90 21.12 -0.59
N ARG A 170 -9.12 21.41 -1.65
CA ARG A 170 -9.12 22.71 -2.32
C ARG A 170 -10.46 23.00 -3.00
N ALA A 171 -11.06 22.02 -3.68
CA ALA A 171 -12.38 22.18 -4.30
C ALA A 171 -13.49 22.46 -3.28
N ASN A 172 -13.44 21.81 -2.12
CA ASN A 172 -14.38 22.08 -1.03
C ASN A 172 -14.14 23.46 -0.40
N LEU A 173 -12.88 23.84 -0.21
CA LEU A 173 -12.51 25.13 0.35
C LEU A 173 -12.92 26.28 -0.59
N SER A 174 -12.69 26.17 -1.90
CA SER A 174 -13.14 27.18 -2.86
C SER A 174 -14.66 27.34 -2.89
N ALA A 175 -15.41 26.25 -2.80
CA ALA A 175 -16.87 26.30 -2.66
C ALA A 175 -17.29 27.05 -1.38
N THR A 176 -16.62 26.78 -0.26
CA THR A 176 -16.92 27.41 1.04
C THR A 176 -16.54 28.90 1.07
N LEU A 177 -15.46 29.29 0.38
CA LEU A 177 -15.01 30.68 0.29
C LEU A 177 -15.94 31.54 -0.57
N ASN A 178 -16.45 30.99 -1.67
CA ASN A 178 -17.45 31.66 -2.51
C ASN A 178 -18.71 32.04 -1.70
N ASP A 179 -19.10 31.19 -0.74
CA ASP A 179 -20.25 31.44 0.14
C ASP A 179 -19.97 32.49 1.24
N ARG A 180 -18.70 32.75 1.59
CA ARG A 180 -18.31 33.56 2.77
C ARG A 180 -17.75 34.96 2.46
N GLN A 181 -17.73 35.38 1.20
CA GLN A 181 -17.26 36.72 0.76
C GLN A 181 -15.92 37.14 1.40
N ILE A 182 -14.95 36.22 1.43
CA ILE A 182 -13.61 36.49 1.98
C ILE A 182 -12.84 37.43 1.03
N PRO A 183 -12.00 38.37 1.54
CA PRO A 183 -11.21 39.27 0.69
C PRO A 183 -10.35 38.52 -0.33
N LEU A 184 -10.50 38.89 -1.60
CA LEU A 184 -9.94 38.19 -2.76
C LEU A 184 -8.40 38.09 -2.72
N GLU A 185 -7.74 39.13 -2.21
CA GLU A 185 -6.27 39.26 -2.21
C GLU A 185 -5.56 38.21 -1.34
N ALA A 186 -6.11 37.91 -0.15
CA ALA A 186 -5.57 36.87 0.74
C ALA A 186 -5.78 35.47 0.15
N VAL A 187 -6.93 35.25 -0.50
CA VAL A 187 -7.27 34.01 -1.19
C VAL A 187 -6.37 33.78 -2.41
N GLU A 188 -6.02 34.83 -3.14
CA GLU A 188 -5.15 34.74 -4.32
C GLU A 188 -3.71 34.33 -3.98
N LEU A 189 -3.11 34.92 -2.94
CA LEU A 189 -1.74 34.59 -2.54
C LEU A 189 -1.63 33.14 -2.04
N GLU A 190 -2.59 32.70 -1.22
CA GLU A 190 -2.65 31.32 -0.73
C GLU A 190 -2.92 30.34 -1.88
N SER A 191 -3.78 30.72 -2.83
CA SER A 191 -4.05 29.92 -4.04
C SER A 191 -2.81 29.75 -4.92
N ARG A 192 -2.00 30.80 -5.14
CA ARG A 192 -0.76 30.69 -5.94
C ARG A 192 0.26 29.76 -5.27
N ASN A 193 0.44 29.86 -3.96
CA ASN A 193 1.35 28.98 -3.22
C ASN A 193 0.87 27.52 -3.25
N ALA A 194 -0.44 27.30 -3.11
CA ALA A 194 -1.03 25.97 -3.23
C ALA A 194 -0.85 25.38 -4.64
N GLU A 195 -0.99 26.20 -5.68
CA GLU A 195 -0.86 25.80 -7.07
C GLU A 195 0.58 25.42 -7.45
N LEU A 196 1.58 26.15 -6.96
CA LEU A 196 2.99 25.78 -7.09
C LEU A 196 3.29 24.43 -6.42
N SER A 197 2.74 24.21 -5.22
CA SER A 197 2.90 22.94 -4.49
C SER A 197 2.23 21.77 -5.22
N ILE A 198 1.03 21.98 -5.76
CA ILE A 198 0.29 20.99 -6.57
C ILE A 198 1.09 20.64 -7.82
N THR A 199 1.55 21.65 -8.56
CA THR A 199 2.33 21.46 -9.80
C THR A 199 3.62 20.70 -9.52
N ALA A 200 4.36 21.06 -8.47
CA ALA A 200 5.58 20.33 -8.08
C ALA A 200 5.30 18.85 -7.75
N ARG A 201 4.19 18.57 -7.05
CA ARG A 201 3.77 17.19 -6.73
C ARG A 201 3.34 16.42 -7.98
N GLN A 202 2.62 17.05 -8.91
CA GLN A 202 2.25 16.44 -10.19
C GLN A 202 3.50 16.06 -10.99
N THR A 203 4.43 16.99 -11.18
CA THR A 203 5.70 16.72 -11.87
C THR A 203 6.48 15.58 -11.20
N SER A 204 6.53 15.56 -9.86
CA SER A 204 7.20 14.48 -9.13
C SER A 204 6.55 13.11 -9.36
N ILE A 205 5.21 13.02 -9.39
CA ILE A 205 4.48 11.78 -9.69
C ILE A 205 4.76 11.34 -11.13
N ASP A 206 4.74 12.28 -12.07
CA ASP A 206 4.99 12.01 -13.48
C ASP A 206 6.39 11.44 -13.70
N THR A 207 7.41 12.09 -13.12
CA THR A 207 8.81 11.62 -13.16
C THR A 207 8.93 10.21 -12.57
N ALA A 208 8.47 10.00 -11.33
CA ALA A 208 8.58 8.70 -10.67
C ALA A 208 7.83 7.57 -11.42
N THR A 209 6.65 7.87 -11.97
CA THR A 209 5.89 6.91 -12.77
C THR A 209 6.62 6.58 -14.07
N SER A 210 7.18 7.60 -14.74
CA SER A 210 7.92 7.43 -15.99
C SER A 210 9.20 6.62 -15.81
N GLU A 211 9.91 6.81 -14.69
CA GLU A 211 11.10 6.05 -14.32
C GLU A 211 10.77 4.58 -14.10
N LEU A 212 9.70 4.27 -13.34
CA LEU A 212 9.23 2.90 -13.14
C LEU A 212 8.82 2.21 -14.44
N VAL A 213 8.10 2.92 -15.31
CA VAL A 213 7.70 2.39 -16.63
C VAL A 213 8.93 2.12 -17.49
N THR A 214 9.88 3.05 -17.54
CA THR A 214 11.13 2.90 -18.29
C THR A 214 11.95 1.72 -17.76
N LEU A 215 12.02 1.54 -16.44
CA LEU A 215 12.66 0.38 -15.82
C LEU A 215 11.97 -0.92 -16.23
N ALA A 216 10.64 -0.98 -16.22
CA ALA A 216 9.89 -2.16 -16.65
C ALA A 216 10.11 -2.48 -18.14
N GLU A 217 10.24 -1.46 -18.99
CA GLU A 217 10.57 -1.62 -20.41
C GLU A 217 11.98 -2.20 -20.60
N LYS A 218 12.98 -1.68 -19.88
CA LYS A 218 14.34 -2.22 -19.92
C LYS A 218 14.42 -3.66 -19.42
N VAL A 219 13.67 -4.01 -18.37
CA VAL A 219 13.57 -5.41 -17.90
C VAL A 219 12.92 -6.31 -18.96
N THR A 220 11.88 -5.81 -19.64
CA THR A 220 11.23 -6.55 -20.73
C THR A 220 12.18 -6.76 -21.91
N GLU A 221 13.02 -5.77 -22.21
CA GLU A 221 14.07 -5.89 -23.22
C GLU A 221 15.10 -6.93 -22.78
N LEU A 222 15.56 -6.91 -21.54
CA LEU A 222 16.48 -7.90 -20.98
C LEU A 222 15.89 -9.33 -21.05
N ASP A 223 14.61 -9.50 -20.72
CA ASP A 223 13.90 -10.78 -20.83
C ASP A 223 13.94 -11.34 -22.26
N SER A 224 13.81 -10.48 -23.26
CA SER A 224 13.89 -10.89 -24.66
C SER A 224 15.27 -11.40 -25.08
N ARG A 225 16.32 -11.09 -24.31
CA ARG A 225 17.70 -11.52 -24.54
C ARG A 225 18.08 -12.73 -23.69
N LEU A 226 17.33 -13.02 -22.64
CA LEU A 226 17.51 -14.16 -21.73
C LEU A 226 16.89 -15.48 -22.22
N LEU A 227 16.58 -15.59 -23.52
CA LEU A 227 15.91 -16.74 -24.12
C LEU A 227 16.69 -18.06 -23.96
N THR A 228 18.01 -18.01 -23.75
CA THR A 228 18.84 -19.21 -23.57
C THR A 228 19.20 -19.45 -22.09
N PRO A 229 19.25 -20.71 -21.61
CA PRO A 229 19.75 -21.03 -20.27
C PRO A 229 21.19 -20.57 -20.03
N ALA A 230 22.04 -20.58 -21.07
CA ALA A 230 23.43 -20.16 -20.98
C ALA A 230 23.57 -18.66 -20.69
N ALA A 231 22.75 -17.81 -21.33
CA ALA A 231 22.75 -16.37 -21.05
C ALA A 231 22.28 -16.06 -19.61
N ARG A 232 21.32 -16.83 -19.10
CA ARG A 232 20.82 -16.71 -17.71
C ARG A 232 21.90 -17.07 -16.69
N GLU A 233 22.60 -18.18 -16.91
CA GLU A 233 23.67 -18.63 -16.00
C GLU A 233 24.87 -17.70 -16.04
N HIS A 234 25.23 -17.20 -17.23
CA HIS A 234 26.33 -16.25 -17.39
C HIS A 234 26.08 -14.95 -16.60
N LEU A 235 24.87 -14.37 -16.71
CA LEU A 235 24.51 -13.19 -15.92
C LEU A 235 24.45 -13.48 -14.43
N ARG A 236 23.87 -14.62 -14.03
CA ARG A 236 23.80 -15.02 -12.62
C ARG A 236 25.20 -15.10 -11.99
N SER A 237 26.19 -15.64 -12.72
CA SER A 237 27.57 -15.75 -12.23
C SER A 237 28.30 -14.40 -12.07
N LEU A 238 27.79 -13.33 -12.70
CA LEU A 238 28.38 -11.99 -12.67
C LEU A 238 27.69 -11.05 -11.67
N VAL A 239 26.51 -11.44 -11.21
CA VAL A 239 25.68 -10.68 -10.25
C VAL A 239 26.27 -10.69 -8.82
N ASP A 240 27.22 -11.58 -8.52
CA ASP A 240 27.96 -11.62 -7.24
C ASP A 240 28.92 -10.42 -7.04
N THR A 241 28.95 -9.46 -7.95
CA THR A 241 29.74 -8.23 -7.81
C THR A 241 29.05 -7.26 -6.83
N PRO A 242 29.75 -6.74 -5.79
CA PRO A 242 29.10 -6.07 -4.66
C PRO A 242 28.32 -4.81 -5.07
N PRO A 243 27.25 -4.47 -4.31
CA PRO A 243 26.34 -3.39 -4.69
C PRO A 243 27.08 -2.06 -4.81
N THR A 244 26.83 -1.36 -5.92
CA THR A 244 27.12 0.06 -6.07
C THR A 244 26.42 0.83 -4.94
N THR A 245 27.03 1.91 -4.47
CA THR A 245 26.50 2.79 -3.39
C THR A 245 25.21 3.55 -3.75
N ALA A 246 24.50 3.12 -4.80
CA ALA A 246 23.27 3.72 -5.29
C ALA A 246 22.07 3.18 -4.50
N SER A 247 21.12 4.05 -4.15
CA SER A 247 19.92 3.66 -3.39
C SER A 247 18.74 3.35 -4.31
N GLY A 248 18.08 2.20 -4.11
CA GLY A 248 16.74 1.94 -4.66
C GLY A 248 16.67 1.81 -6.18
N GLY A 249 15.88 2.65 -6.84
CA GLY A 249 15.62 2.58 -8.30
C GLY A 249 16.87 2.75 -9.16
N ASP A 250 17.83 3.55 -8.71
CA ASP A 250 19.11 3.75 -9.40
C ASP A 250 19.98 2.49 -9.38
N GLU A 251 19.87 1.70 -8.32
CA GLU A 251 20.56 0.40 -8.21
C GLU A 251 19.98 -0.59 -9.23
N LEU A 252 18.64 -0.65 -9.36
CA LEU A 252 17.99 -1.49 -10.34
C LEU A 252 18.33 -1.04 -11.78
N ALA A 253 18.34 0.26 -12.04
CA ALA A 253 18.74 0.83 -13.32
C ALA A 253 20.19 0.46 -13.68
N ALA A 254 21.11 0.59 -12.72
CA ALA A 254 22.52 0.25 -12.88
C ALA A 254 22.71 -1.25 -13.13
N ARG A 255 22.00 -2.12 -12.39
CA ARG A 255 22.02 -3.57 -12.57
C ARG A 255 21.50 -4.00 -13.95
N ILE A 256 20.40 -3.42 -14.41
CA ILE A 256 19.87 -3.68 -15.75
C ILE A 256 20.86 -3.22 -16.83
N SER A 257 21.45 -2.02 -16.67
CA SER A 257 22.46 -1.51 -17.60
C SER A 257 23.71 -2.38 -17.64
N ALA A 258 24.18 -2.89 -16.50
CA ALA A 258 25.31 -3.80 -16.42
C ALA A 258 24.98 -5.15 -17.09
N ALA A 259 23.78 -5.69 -16.87
CA ALA A 259 23.33 -6.92 -17.52
C ALA A 259 23.29 -6.77 -19.05
N HIS A 260 22.84 -5.63 -19.58
CA HIS A 260 22.90 -5.34 -21.01
C HIS A 260 24.33 -5.31 -21.54
N GLN A 261 25.24 -4.59 -20.87
CA GLN A 261 26.65 -4.50 -21.28
C GLN A 261 27.34 -5.86 -21.33
N VAL A 262 27.05 -6.73 -20.37
CA VAL A 262 27.57 -8.11 -20.34
C VAL A 262 27.04 -8.94 -21.51
N LEU A 263 25.73 -8.88 -21.78
CA LEU A 263 25.13 -9.63 -22.90
C LEU A 263 25.63 -9.12 -24.26
N ASP A 264 25.89 -7.82 -24.38
CA ASP A 264 26.49 -7.20 -25.57
C ASP A 264 27.94 -7.64 -25.76
N ALA A 265 28.75 -7.65 -24.69
CA ALA A 265 30.15 -8.09 -24.73
C ALA A 265 30.29 -9.61 -24.95
N GLY A 266 29.34 -10.41 -24.45
CA GLY A 266 29.30 -11.87 -24.61
C GLY A 266 28.77 -12.35 -25.97
N GLY A 267 28.48 -11.45 -26.91
CA GLY A 267 28.04 -11.81 -28.27
C GLY A 267 26.61 -12.35 -28.38
N SER A 268 25.78 -12.18 -27.34
CA SER A 268 24.37 -12.59 -27.35
C SER A 268 23.51 -11.51 -28.04
N THR A 269 23.58 -11.47 -29.37
CA THR A 269 22.67 -10.65 -30.18
C THR A 269 21.27 -11.28 -30.20
N PRO A 270 20.20 -10.50 -30.00
CA PRO A 270 18.85 -11.04 -30.03
C PRO A 270 18.52 -11.55 -31.43
N GLN A 271 18.12 -12.82 -31.54
CA GLN A 271 17.38 -13.28 -32.72
C GLN A 271 16.07 -12.50 -32.75
N SER A 272 15.86 -11.73 -33.82
CA SER A 272 14.62 -11.02 -34.06
C SER A 272 13.43 -11.96 -33.84
N LEU A 273 12.51 -11.55 -32.96
CA LEU A 273 11.27 -12.28 -32.73
C LEU A 273 10.61 -12.55 -34.10
N PRO A 274 10.25 -13.80 -34.44
CA PRO A 274 9.56 -14.06 -35.68
C PRO A 274 8.27 -13.25 -35.67
N LEU A 275 8.12 -12.37 -36.67
CA LEU A 275 6.89 -11.66 -36.97
C LEU A 275 5.75 -12.66 -36.83
N ARG A 276 4.85 -12.40 -35.86
CA ARG A 276 3.68 -13.21 -35.59
C ARG A 276 2.85 -13.25 -36.87
N GLN A 277 3.10 -14.24 -37.72
CA GLN A 277 2.30 -14.45 -38.93
C GLN A 277 0.88 -14.68 -38.44
N SER A 278 0.01 -13.73 -38.75
CA SER A 278 -1.43 -13.85 -38.58
C SER A 278 -1.91 -14.96 -39.50
N LYS A 279 -1.82 -16.21 -39.03
CA LYS A 279 -2.64 -17.28 -39.57
C LYS A 279 -4.09 -16.88 -39.27
N ARG A 280 -4.74 -16.26 -40.26
CA ARG A 280 -6.20 -16.20 -40.35
C ARG A 280 -6.70 -17.63 -40.10
N PRO A 281 -7.57 -17.88 -39.11
CA PRO A 281 -8.25 -19.15 -39.06
C PRO A 281 -9.11 -19.26 -40.31
N ALA A 282 -8.93 -20.36 -41.04
CA ALA A 282 -9.74 -20.74 -42.17
C ALA A 282 -11.22 -20.69 -41.76
N GLN A 283 -12.04 -20.05 -42.59
CA GLN A 283 -13.49 -20.14 -42.50
C GLN A 283 -13.90 -21.60 -42.74
N HIS A 284 -14.10 -22.38 -41.68
CA HIS A 284 -14.91 -23.58 -41.74
C HIS A 284 -16.37 -23.19 -41.52
N ARG A 285 -17.01 -22.88 -42.64
CA ARG A 285 -18.45 -22.98 -42.85
C ARG A 285 -18.81 -24.47 -42.76
N TYR A 286 -19.79 -24.86 -41.94
CA TYR A 286 -20.65 -26.07 -41.95
C TYR A 286 -21.13 -26.28 -40.50
N LEU A 287 -22.36 -26.64 -40.17
CA LEU A 287 -23.66 -26.76 -40.81
C LEU A 287 -24.60 -26.99 -39.61
N TRP A 288 -25.79 -26.40 -39.63
CA TRP A 288 -26.83 -26.69 -38.66
C TRP A 288 -27.12 -28.19 -38.55
N SER A 289 -27.37 -28.66 -37.34
CA SER A 289 -28.35 -29.73 -37.07
C SER A 289 -28.62 -29.81 -35.56
N SER A 290 -29.82 -29.39 -35.15
CA SER A 290 -30.51 -29.99 -34.00
C SER A 290 -30.78 -31.48 -34.31
N PRO A 291 -30.83 -32.35 -33.30
CA PRO A 291 -32.14 -32.68 -32.71
C PRO A 291 -32.13 -33.05 -31.22
N GLY A 292 -33.28 -32.92 -30.54
CA GLY A 292 -33.56 -33.49 -29.22
C GLY A 292 -34.17 -32.49 -28.25
#